data_AF-A0A7W0QI56-F1
#
_entry.id   AF-A0A7W0QI56-F1
#
_cell.length_a   1.000
_cell.length_b   1.000
_cell.length_c   1.000
_cell.angle_alpha   90.00
_cell.angle_beta   90.00
_cell.angle_gamma   90.00
#
_symmetry.space_group_name_H-M   'P 1'
#
loop_
_entity.id
_entity.type
_entity.pdbx_description
1 polymer ?
#
loop_
_entity_poly.entity_id
_entity_poly.type
_entity_poly.pdbx_seq_one_letter_code
_entity_poly.pdbx_strand_id
1 'polypeptide(L)'
;MTTTERIEVTRPISADASTIFATLCDPNGHVAIDSSGMLMSAEGDPVAAAGDTFVVHMDREALNDYPLGLYDVTVTISTFERDREIAWT
;
A
#
# COMPACT_ATOMS: atom_id res chain seq x y z
N MET A 1 16.32 -24.08 2.52
CA MET A 1 15.78 -23.29 3.65
C MET A 1 15.65 -21.88 3.14
N THR A 2 14.43 -21.38 2.96
CA THR A 2 14.21 -19.98 2.55
C THR A 2 14.26 -19.14 3.81
N THR A 3 15.23 -18.24 3.94
CA THR A 3 15.32 -17.33 5.08
C THR A 3 14.21 -16.29 4.95
N THR A 4 13.37 -16.14 5.98
CA THR A 4 12.42 -15.03 6.04
C THR A 4 13.16 -13.77 6.46
N GLU A 5 13.32 -12.83 5.54
CA GLU A 5 13.79 -11.48 5.86
C GLU A 5 12.59 -10.63 6.31
N ARG A 6 12.74 -9.90 7.44
CA ARG A 6 11.70 -9.01 7.99
C ARG A 6 12.30 -7.66 8.31
N ILE A 7 11.63 -6.60 7.87
CA ILE A 7 11.94 -5.21 8.18
C ILE A 7 10.81 -4.64 9.05
N GLU A 8 11.16 -3.91 10.10
CA GLU A 8 10.20 -3.29 11.03
C GLU A 8 10.64 -1.87 11.39
N VAL A 9 9.71 -0.92 11.35
CA VAL A 9 9.96 0.49 11.61
C VAL A 9 8.82 1.06 12.45
N THR A 10 9.17 1.87 13.45
CA THR A 10 8.22 2.62 14.26
C THR A 10 8.50 4.11 14.13
N ARG A 11 7.47 4.91 13.87
CA ARG A 11 7.57 6.36 13.75
C ARG A 11 6.35 7.06 14.35
N PRO A 12 6.51 8.17 15.09
CA PRO A 12 5.38 9.01 15.47
C PRO A 12 4.83 9.75 14.24
N ILE A 13 3.52 9.73 14.08
CA ILE A 13 2.79 10.46 13.04
C ILE A 13 1.82 11.42 13.75
N SER A 14 1.80 12.69 13.33
CA SER A 14 0.92 13.71 13.92
C SER A 14 -0.50 13.65 13.36
N ALA A 15 -1.11 12.47 13.42
CA ALA A 15 -2.50 12.19 13.07
C ALA A 15 -3.02 11.11 14.02
N ASP A 16 -4.33 11.08 14.23
CA ASP A 16 -4.96 9.99 14.99
C ASP A 16 -4.93 8.68 14.18
N ALA A 17 -5.14 7.56 14.90
CA ALA A 17 -5.11 6.23 14.30
C ALA A 17 -6.16 6.06 13.19
N SER A 18 -7.36 6.64 13.34
CA SER A 18 -8.43 6.51 12.34
C SER A 18 -8.12 7.23 11.04
N THR A 19 -7.45 8.38 11.09
CA THR A 19 -7.01 9.12 9.90
C THR A 19 -5.93 8.34 9.14
N ILE A 20 -4.96 7.76 9.86
CA ILE A 20 -3.91 6.92 9.25
C ILE A 20 -4.54 5.67 8.64
N PHE A 21 -5.40 5.00 9.41
CA PHE A 21 -6.05 3.76 8.99
C PHE A 21 -6.94 3.96 7.76
N ALA A 22 -7.73 5.04 7.72
CA ALA A 22 -8.53 5.40 6.56
C ALA A 22 -7.67 5.64 5.31
N THR A 23 -6.50 6.28 5.45
CA THR A 23 -5.55 6.48 4.35
C THR A 23 -5.04 5.14 3.81
N LEU A 24 -4.77 4.17 4.69
CA LEU A 24 -4.30 2.84 4.28
C LEU A 24 -5.41 1.98 3.64
N CYS A 25 -6.68 2.27 3.95
CA CYS A 25 -7.82 1.57 3.35
C CYS A 25 -8.17 2.08 1.95
N ASP A 26 -7.89 3.35 1.65
CA ASP A 26 -8.21 3.98 0.36
C ASP A 26 -7.10 3.70 -0.67
N PRO A 27 -7.40 3.08 -1.83
CA PRO A 27 -6.41 2.88 -2.89
C PRO A 27 -5.70 4.18 -3.32
N ASN A 28 -6.42 5.31 -3.35
CA ASN A 28 -5.84 6.61 -3.68
C ASN A 28 -4.99 7.18 -2.54
N GLY A 29 -5.21 6.74 -1.30
CA GLY A 29 -4.37 7.06 -0.16
C GLY A 29 -2.94 6.55 -0.35
N HIS A 30 -2.76 5.36 -0.94
CA HIS A 30 -1.43 4.82 -1.26
C HIS A 30 -0.70 5.67 -2.29
N VAL A 31 -1.40 6.11 -3.35
CA VAL A 31 -0.84 7.02 -4.37
C VAL A 31 -0.46 8.36 -3.73
N ALA A 32 -1.29 8.91 -2.85
CA ALA A 32 -1.08 10.21 -2.23
C ALA A 32 0.14 10.26 -1.28
N ILE A 33 0.51 9.12 -0.67
CA ILE A 33 1.65 9.04 0.26
C ILE A 33 2.91 8.44 -0.38
N ASP A 34 2.86 8.09 -1.67
CA ASP A 34 4.02 7.58 -2.38
C ASP A 34 5.06 8.68 -2.60
N SER A 35 6.24 8.50 -1.99
CA SER A 35 7.38 9.39 -2.22
C SER A 35 8.31 8.90 -3.34
N SER A 36 8.10 7.70 -3.87
CA SER A 36 8.94 7.14 -4.94
C SER A 36 8.59 7.70 -6.31
N GLY A 37 7.33 8.10 -6.52
CA GLY A 37 6.79 8.51 -7.80
C GLY A 37 6.43 7.33 -8.71
N MET A 38 6.46 6.10 -8.20
CA MET A 38 6.09 4.91 -8.97
C MET A 38 4.58 4.71 -9.05
N LEU A 39 3.82 5.12 -8.04
CA LEU A 39 2.37 4.90 -8.02
C LEU A 39 1.69 5.96 -8.88
N MET A 40 1.12 5.54 -10.02
CA MET A 40 0.53 6.45 -11.00
C MET A 40 -0.96 6.72 -10.72
N SER A 41 -1.69 5.66 -10.38
CA SER A 41 -3.12 5.70 -10.05
C SER A 41 -3.52 4.39 -9.38
N ALA A 42 -4.73 4.34 -8.82
CA ALA A 42 -5.27 3.14 -8.24
C ALA A 42 -6.75 2.96 -8.63
N GLU A 43 -7.17 1.71 -8.71
CA GLU A 43 -8.53 1.29 -9.04
C GLU A 43 -9.08 0.38 -7.94
N GLY A 44 -10.35 0.61 -7.56
CA GLY A 44 -11.03 -0.13 -6.51
C GLY A 44 -11.67 0.79 -5.48
N ASP A 45 -12.48 0.20 -4.61
CA ASP A 45 -13.12 0.90 -3.49
C ASP A 45 -12.25 0.79 -2.22
N PRO A 46 -12.42 1.69 -1.24
CA PRO A 46 -11.79 1.54 0.06
C PRO A 46 -12.12 0.19 0.71
N VAL A 47 -11.08 -0.50 1.18
CA VAL A 47 -11.21 -1.82 1.80
C VAL A 47 -11.83 -1.72 3.21
N ALA A 48 -12.58 -2.74 3.60
CA ALA A 48 -13.30 -2.78 4.87
C ALA A 48 -13.15 -4.11 5.64
N ALA A 49 -12.56 -5.14 5.02
CA ALA A 49 -12.34 -6.44 5.64
C ALA A 49 -11.15 -7.18 5.01
N ALA A 50 -10.70 -8.25 5.68
CA ALA A 50 -9.78 -9.21 5.06
C ALA A 50 -10.43 -9.90 3.86
N GLY A 51 -9.66 -10.09 2.79
CA GLY A 51 -10.12 -10.62 1.51
C GLY A 51 -10.50 -9.54 0.48
N ASP A 52 -10.69 -8.28 0.90
CA ASP A 52 -10.88 -7.17 -0.03
C ASP A 52 -9.59 -6.90 -0.82
N THR A 53 -9.76 -6.37 -2.03
CA THR A 53 -8.66 -6.11 -2.95
C THR A 53 -8.81 -4.77 -3.67
N PHE A 54 -7.69 -4.21 -4.10
CA PHE A 54 -7.62 -3.10 -5.05
C PHE A 54 -6.37 -3.21 -5.93
N VAL A 55 -6.34 -2.47 -7.03
CA VAL A 55 -5.22 -2.45 -7.97
C VAL A 55 -4.50 -1.12 -7.90
N VAL A 56 -3.18 -1.17 -7.97
CA VAL A 56 -2.31 0.00 -8.10
C VAL A 56 -1.56 -0.10 -9.42
N HIS A 57 -1.65 0.96 -10.22
CA HIS A 57 -0.94 1.09 -11.50
C HIS A 57 0.41 1.75 -11.25
N MET A 58 1.48 1.05 -11.61
CA MET A 58 2.85 1.40 -11.31
C MET A 58 3.61 1.83 -12.57
N ASP A 59 4.60 2.70 -12.41
CA ASP A 59 5.61 3.00 -13.42
C ASP A 59 7.04 2.88 -12.84
N ARG A 60 7.81 1.91 -13.34
CA ARG A 60 9.20 1.69 -12.91
C ARG A 60 10.16 2.74 -13.47
N GLU A 61 9.80 3.42 -14.55
CA GLU A 61 10.66 4.44 -15.17
C GLU A 61 10.96 5.59 -14.19
N ALA A 62 10.05 5.86 -13.24
CA ALA A 62 10.26 6.85 -12.19
C ALA A 62 11.54 6.64 -11.36
N LEU A 63 11.99 5.40 -11.19
CA LEU A 63 13.23 5.08 -10.45
C LEU A 63 14.47 4.97 -11.33
N ASN A 64 14.32 4.87 -12.67
CA ASN A 64 15.40 4.81 -13.66
C ASN A 64 16.54 3.82 -13.32
N ASP A 65 16.19 2.67 -12.73
CA ASP A 65 17.13 1.64 -12.28
C ASP A 65 16.96 0.31 -13.04
N TYR A 66 15.76 0.04 -13.59
CA TYR A 66 15.45 -1.18 -14.31
C TYR A 66 14.31 -0.98 -15.34
N PRO A 67 14.45 -1.47 -16.60
CA PRO A 67 13.52 -1.18 -17.69
C PRO A 67 12.28 -2.09 -17.67
N LEU A 68 11.46 -2.00 -16.61
CA LEU A 68 10.19 -2.74 -16.51
C LEU A 68 9.02 -1.97 -17.13
N GLY A 69 9.04 -0.64 -17.10
CA GLY A 69 7.93 0.20 -17.56
C GLY A 69 6.70 0.10 -16.66
N LEU A 70 5.52 0.14 -17.27
CA LEU A 70 4.22 0.09 -16.59
C LEU A 70 3.85 -1.34 -16.16
N TYR A 71 3.32 -1.49 -14.95
CA TYR A 71 2.79 -2.76 -14.45
C TYR A 71 1.74 -2.56 -13.36
N ASP A 72 0.92 -3.58 -13.13
CA ASP A 72 -0.13 -3.55 -12.10
C ASP A 72 0.25 -4.40 -10.90
N VAL A 73 -0.15 -3.94 -9.71
CA VAL A 73 -0.06 -4.69 -8.45
C VAL A 73 -1.46 -4.81 -7.86
N THR A 74 -1.90 -6.05 -7.62
CA THR A 74 -3.12 -6.30 -6.85
C THR A 74 -2.78 -6.44 -5.38
N VAL A 75 -3.29 -5.52 -4.56
CA VAL A 75 -3.19 -5.57 -3.11
C VAL A 75 -4.33 -6.44 -2.58
N THR A 76 -4.01 -7.42 -1.75
CA THR A 76 -5.01 -8.25 -1.05
C THR A 76 -4.88 -8.10 0.47
N ILE A 77 -5.96 -7.67 1.13
CA ILE A 77 -5.96 -7.48 2.58
C ILE A 77 -5.97 -8.84 3.28
N SER A 78 -4.97 -9.08 4.12
CA SER A 78 -4.83 -10.32 4.90
C SER A 78 -5.31 -10.17 6.35
N THR A 79 -5.11 -8.99 6.94
CA THR A 79 -5.58 -8.66 8.30
C THR A 79 -6.28 -7.30 8.29
N PHE A 80 -7.39 -7.19 9.03
CA PHE A 80 -8.14 -5.95 9.21
C PHE A 80 -8.71 -5.85 10.63
N GLU A 81 -7.98 -5.17 11.51
CA GLU A 81 -8.46 -4.69 12.81
C GLU A 81 -8.57 -3.17 12.76
N ARG A 82 -9.82 -2.67 12.73
CA ARG A 82 -10.10 -1.24 12.57
C ARG A 82 -9.30 -0.37 13.54
N ASP A 83 -8.65 0.65 12.99
CA ASP A 83 -7.83 1.65 13.69
C ASP A 83 -6.65 1.07 14.49
N ARG A 84 -6.25 -0.18 14.21
CA ARG A 84 -5.24 -0.90 14.99
C ARG A 84 -4.24 -1.68 14.15
N GLU A 85 -4.71 -2.49 13.22
CA GLU A 85 -3.85 -3.34 12.38
C GLU A 85 -4.46 -3.53 10.99
N ILE A 86 -3.67 -3.29 9.97
CA ILE A 86 -4.02 -3.63 8.58
C ILE A 86 -2.77 -4.19 7.91
N ALA A 87 -2.94 -5.31 7.21
CA ALA A 87 -1.85 -5.99 6.52
C ALA A 87 -2.31 -6.47 5.15
N TRP A 88 -1.39 -6.52 4.20
CA TRP A 88 -1.67 -6.92 2.83
C TRP A 88 -0.47 -7.62 2.18
N THR A 89 -0.74 -8.31 1.08
CA THR A 89 0.25 -8.93 0.19
C THR A 89 0.06 -8.43 -1.23
#